data_AF-A0A951ZII0-F1
#
_entry.id   AF-A0A951ZII0-F1
#
_cell.length_a   1.000
_cell.length_b   1.000
_cell.length_c   1.000
_cell.angle_alpha   90.00
_cell.angle_beta   90.00
_cell.angle_gamma   90.00
#
_symmetry.space_group_name_H-M   'P 1'
#
loop_
_entity.id
_entity.type
_entity.pdbx_description
1 polymer ?
#
loop_
_entity_poly.entity_id
_entity_poly.type
_entity_poly.pdbx_seq_one_letter_code
_entity_poly.pdbx_strand_id
1 'polypeptide(L)' 'GFKSFADPTDLSFNTGVTAIVGPNGCGKSNVSDAVRWVLGEQRARLLRGAKMEEVIFQGSSARKPVNIAEVSLHFS' A
#
# COMPACT_ATOMS: atom_id res chain seq x y z
N GLY A 1 0.50 6.99 5.99
CA GLY A 1 1.00 6.72 4.64
C GLY A 1 1.51 5.28 4.53
N PHE A 2 1.10 4.55 3.50
CA PHE A 2 1.49 3.17 3.27
C PHE A 2 2.45 3.06 2.08
N LYS A 3 3.70 2.67 2.31
CA LYS A 3 4.75 2.52 1.29
C LYS A 3 4.97 3.73 0.38
N SER A 4 4.41 3.72 -0.84
CA SER A 4 4.49 4.84 -1.80
C SER A 4 3.29 5.78 -1.72
N PHE A 5 2.25 5.41 -0.98
CA PHE A 5 1.05 6.22 -0.77
C PHE A 5 1.27 7.15 0.42
N ALA A 6 1.70 8.38 0.12
CA ALA A 6 1.92 9.42 1.12
C ALA A 6 0.59 9.96 1.66
N ASP A 7 -0.29 10.33 0.74
CA ASP A 7 -1.59 10.94 1.02
C ASP A 7 -2.70 9.86 1.09
N PRO A 8 -3.80 10.11 1.84
CA PRO A 8 -4.96 9.23 1.84
C PRO A 8 -5.46 8.99 0.41
N THR A 9 -5.71 7.74 0.06
CA THR A 9 -6.11 7.33 -1.30
C THR A 9 -7.21 6.28 -1.18
N ASP A 10 -8.39 6.59 -1.73
CA ASP A 10 -9.51 5.66 -1.80
C ASP A 10 -9.53 4.92 -3.13
N LEU A 11 -9.72 3.60 -3.08
CA LEU A 11 -9.83 2.74 -4.25
C LEU A 11 -11.19 2.02 -4.23
N SER A 12 -12.05 2.34 -5.19
CA SER A 12 -13.34 1.69 -5.36
C SER A 12 -13.22 0.51 -6.33
N PHE A 13 -13.67 -0.67 -5.89
CA PHE A 13 -13.71 -1.88 -6.70
C PHE A 13 -15.17 -2.17 -7.10
N ASN A 14 -15.43 -2.18 -8.40
CA ASN A 14 -16.76 -2.50 -8.92
C ASN A 14 -16.97 -4.02 -9.00
N THR A 15 -18.20 -4.44 -9.24
CA THR A 15 -18.52 -5.84 -9.53
C THR A 15 -17.77 -6.33 -10.79
N GLY A 16 -17.39 -7.60 -10.78
CA GLY A 16 -16.60 -8.20 -11.86
C GLY A 16 -15.09 -8.09 -11.63
N VAL A 17 -14.33 -7.80 -12.68
CA VAL A 17 -12.86 -7.79 -12.67
C VAL A 17 -12.34 -6.36 -12.78
N THR A 18 -11.52 -5.93 -11.81
CA THR A 18 -10.82 -4.64 -11.84
C THR A 18 -9.34 -4.86 -12.11
N ALA A 19 -8.77 -4.14 -13.09
CA ALA A 19 -7.34 -4.17 -13.40
C ALA A 19 -6.65 -2.88 -12.94
N ILE A 20 -5.49 -3.02 -12.27
CA ILE A 20 -4.67 -1.88 -11.83
C ILE A 20 -3.47 -1.76 -12.77
N VAL A 21 -3.38 -0.65 -13.52
CA VAL A 21 -2.36 -0.43 -14.57
C VAL A 21 -1.61 0.89 -14.37
N GLY A 22 -0.44 1.03 -15.01
CA GLY A 22 0.42 2.20 -14.90
C GLY A 22 1.93 1.88 -15.04
N PRO A 23 2.79 2.90 -15.24
CA PRO A 23 4.22 2.73 -15.49
C PRO A 23 4.98 2.11 -14.30
N ASN A 24 6.18 1.57 -14.54
CA ASN A 24 6.99 0.96 -13.47
C ASN A 24 7.35 1.97 -12.39
N GLY A 25 7.34 1.52 -11.13
CA GLY A 25 7.62 2.38 -9.97
C GLY A 25 6.44 3.21 -9.46
N CYS A 26 5.29 3.26 -10.14
CA CYS A 26 4.16 4.08 -9.70
C CYS A 26 3.34 3.53 -8.50
N GLY A 27 3.76 2.41 -7.89
CA GLY A 27 3.12 1.88 -6.68
C GLY A 27 2.00 0.86 -6.87
N LYS A 28 1.69 0.40 -8.10
CA LYS A 28 0.65 -0.63 -8.36
C LYS A 28 0.76 -1.86 -7.46
N SER A 29 1.96 -2.40 -7.39
CA SER A 29 2.37 -3.49 -6.53
C SER A 29 1.96 -3.25 -5.06
N ASN A 30 2.16 -2.03 -4.56
CA ASN A 30 1.86 -1.69 -3.18
C ASN A 30 0.37 -1.79 -2.85
N VAL A 31 -0.54 -1.70 -3.84
CA VAL A 31 -1.98 -1.99 -3.61
C VAL A 31 -2.18 -3.45 -3.21
N SER A 32 -1.53 -4.39 -3.90
CA SER A 32 -1.61 -5.81 -3.52
C SER A 32 -0.98 -6.08 -2.15
N ASP A 33 0.09 -5.36 -1.79
CA ASP A 33 0.69 -5.50 -0.45
C ASP A 33 -0.24 -4.94 0.63
N ALA A 34 -0.94 -3.83 0.35
CA ALA A 34 -1.92 -3.24 1.26
C ALA A 34 -3.04 -4.23 1.57
N VAL A 35 -3.59 -4.91 0.53
CA VAL A 35 -4.61 -5.95 0.71
C VAL A 35 -4.08 -7.11 1.57
N ARG A 36 -2.88 -7.63 1.28
CA ARG A 36 -2.28 -8.71 2.08
C ARG A 36 -2.05 -8.31 3.53
N TRP A 37 -1.58 -7.09 3.75
CA TRP A 37 -1.30 -6.57 5.09
C TRP A 37 -2.58 -6.43 5.91
N VAL A 38 -3.66 -5.87 5.34
CA VAL A 38 -4.97 -5.77 6.02
C VAL A 38 -5.57 -7.14 6.32
N LEU A 39 -5.33 -8.13 5.46
CA LEU A 39 -5.75 -9.52 5.71
C LEU A 39 -4.87 -10.25 6.75
N GLY A 40 -3.92 -9.55 7.38
CA GLY A 40 -3.14 -10.07 8.51
C GLY A 40 -1.77 -10.62 8.16
N GLU A 41 -1.23 -10.34 6.97
CA GLU A 41 0.15 -10.73 6.66
C GLU A 41 1.15 -9.93 7.51
N GLN A 42 1.92 -10.65 8.35
CA GLN A 42 2.89 -10.06 9.28
C GLN A 42 4.35 -10.29 8.85
N ARG A 43 4.61 -10.99 7.75
CA ARG A 43 5.97 -11.25 7.26
C ARG A 43 6.40 -10.17 6.29
N ALA A 44 7.36 -9.34 6.70
CA ALA A 44 7.90 -8.24 5.89
C ALA A 44 8.30 -8.67 4.48
N ARG A 45 8.96 -9.84 4.36
CA ARG A 45 9.39 -10.41 3.07
C ARG A 45 8.24 -10.63 2.09
N LEU A 46 7.06 -11.04 2.56
CA LEU A 46 5.89 -11.26 1.69
C LEU A 46 5.17 -9.98 1.30
N LEU A 47 5.38 -8.93 2.10
CA LEU A 47 5.06 -7.56 1.75
C LEU A 47 6.22 -6.89 1.01
N ARG A 48 7.25 -7.60 0.56
CA ARG A 48 8.39 -7.02 -0.18
C ARG A 48 9.11 -5.88 0.56
N GLY A 49 9.15 -5.94 1.88
CA GLY A 49 10.03 -5.15 2.74
C GLY A 49 11.09 -6.04 3.41
N ALA A 50 12.18 -5.42 3.85
CA ALA A 50 13.19 -6.07 4.70
C ALA A 50 12.74 -6.09 6.17
N LYS A 51 12.00 -5.07 6.61
CA LYS A 51 11.44 -4.98 7.97
C LYS A 51 9.98 -4.55 7.95
N MET A 52 9.26 -4.78 9.03
CA MET A 52 7.83 -4.44 9.09
C MET A 52 7.58 -2.93 9.11
N GLU A 53 8.53 -2.12 9.60
CA GLU A 53 8.40 -0.66 9.61
C GLU A 53 8.42 -0.06 8.20
N GLU A 54 8.92 -0.79 7.21
CA GLU A 54 8.95 -0.37 5.80
C GLU A 54 7.58 -0.40 5.11
N VAL A 55 6.52 -0.84 5.81
CA VAL A 55 5.14 -0.59 5.35
C VAL A 55 4.74 0.87 5.50
N ILE A 56 5.41 1.62 6.38
CA ILE A 56 5.18 3.05 6.60
C ILE A 56 5.89 3.85 5.50
N PHE A 57 5.20 4.87 4.97
CA PHE A 57 5.77 5.77 3.97
C PHE A 57 7.03 6.48 4.48
N GLN A 58 8.17 6.19 3.85
CA GLN A 58 9.51 6.63 4.25
C GLN A 58 9.95 7.98 3.64
N GLY A 59 9.03 8.72 3.01
CA GLY A 59 9.35 9.98 2.37
C GLY A 59 9.74 9.84 0.90
N SER A 60 9.87 10.98 0.24
CA SER A 60 10.38 11.13 -1.13
C SER A 60 11.10 12.47 -1.25
N SER A 61 11.63 12.79 -2.43
CA SER A 61 12.23 14.11 -2.69
C SER A 61 11.26 15.27 -2.48
N ALA A 62 9.94 15.03 -2.63
CA ALA A 62 8.90 16.05 -2.52
C ALA A 62 8.10 16.00 -1.20
N ARG A 63 8.19 14.91 -0.42
CA ARG A 63 7.35 14.67 0.76
C ARG A 63 8.17 14.10 1.92
N LYS A 64 7.96 14.63 3.13
CA LYS A 64 8.60 14.11 4.35
C LYS A 64 8.05 12.73 4.73
N PRO A 65 8.84 11.87 5.40
CA PRO A 65 8.35 10.62 5.97
C PRO A 65 7.22 10.84 6.96
N VAL A 66 6.41 9.81 7.16
CA VAL A 66 5.37 9.75 8.22
C VAL A 66 5.70 8.61 9.18
N ASN A 67 5.04 8.59 10.34
CA ASN A 67 5.28 7.59 11.38
C ASN A 67 4.13 6.57 11.55
N ILE A 68 3.09 6.67 10.73
CA ILE A 68 1.92 5.79 10.79
C ILE A 68 1.51 5.33 9.38
N ALA A 69 1.13 4.06 9.29
CA ALA A 69 0.47 3.48 8.13
C ALA A 69 -0.91 2.99 8.56
N GLU A 70 -1.90 3.25 7.72
CA GLU A 70 -3.26 2.77 7.90
C GLU A 70 -3.73 2.29 6.52
N VAL A 71 -4.40 1.16 6.51
CA VAL A 71 -5.09 0.62 5.34
C VAL A 71 -6.36 -0.03 5.85
N SER A 72 -7.48 0.27 5.22
CA SER A 72 -8.79 -0.26 5.55
C SER A 72 -9.37 -0.97 4.32
N LEU A 73 -10.00 -2.13 4.54
CA LEU A 73 -10.69 -2.88 3.51
C LEU A 73 -12.15 -3.04 3.92
N HIS A 74 -13.05 -2.56 3.06
CA HIS A 74 -14.49 -2.57 3.30
C HIS A 74 -15.15 -3.59 2.36
N PHE A 75 -15.97 -4.48 2.92
CA PHE A 75 -16.80 -5.41 2.17
C PHE A 75 -18.26 -4.94 2.27
N SER A 76 -18.98 -5.01 1.15
CA SER A 76 -20.40 -4.64 1.03
C SER A 76 -21.22 -5.82 0.53
#